data_AF-A0A091KT97-F1
#
_entry.id   AF-A0A091KT97-F1
#
_cell.length_a   1.000
_cell.length_b   1.000
_cell.length_c   1.000
_cell.angle_alpha   90.00
_cell.angle_beta   90.00
_cell.angle_gamma   90.00
#
_symmetry.space_group_name_H-M   'P 1'
#
loop_
_entity.id
_entity.type
_entity.pdbx_description
1 polymer ?
#
loop_
_entity_poly.entity_id
_entity_poly.type
_entity_poly.pdbx_seq_one_letter_code
_entity_poly.pdbx_strand_id
1 'polypeptide(L)'
;SSRAIVFVVDSVAFQREVKDVAEFLYQVLVDSTVLKNAPPLLIACNKQDITMAKSAKLIQQQLEKELNTLRVTRSAAPTSLDGSATGGPAQLGKKGKDFDFSQLPMKVEFVECSARGNKGEEGDADFEGLEKWLAKIA
;
A
#
# COMPACT_ATOMS: atom_id res chain seq x y z
N SER A 1 7.08 9.66 16.38
CA SER A 1 7.03 9.12 15.00
C SER A 1 6.37 7.76 15.04
N SER A 2 5.71 7.34 13.96
CA SER A 2 5.28 5.95 13.78
C SER A 2 6.49 5.06 13.48
N ARG A 3 6.52 3.85 14.06
CA ARG A 3 7.60 2.86 13.83
C ARG A 3 7.42 2.05 12.55
N ALA A 4 6.16 1.91 12.12
CA ALA A 4 5.73 1.15 10.95
C ALA A 4 4.33 1.61 10.51
N ILE A 5 3.95 1.26 9.28
CA ILE A 5 2.60 1.44 8.74
C ILE A 5 2.09 0.07 8.28
N VAL A 6 0.87 -0.29 8.67
CA VAL A 6 0.14 -1.43 8.12
C VAL A 6 -1.04 -0.91 7.33
N PHE A 7 -1.04 -1.13 6.02
CA PHE A 7 -2.11 -0.76 5.12
C PHE A 7 -2.93 -2.01 4.79
N VAL A 8 -4.16 -2.07 5.30
CA VAL A 8 -5.00 -3.26 5.19
C VAL A 8 -5.85 -3.17 3.92
N VAL A 9 -5.80 -4.21 3.10
CA VAL A 9 -6.59 -4.34 1.85
C VAL A 9 -7.62 -5.44 2.02
N ASP A 10 -8.86 -5.17 1.62
CA ASP A 10 -9.86 -6.23 1.43
C ASP A 10 -9.57 -6.97 0.12
N SER A 11 -9.00 -8.16 0.22
CA SER A 11 -8.59 -8.95 -0.94
C SER A 11 -9.76 -9.47 -1.78
N VAL A 12 -10.97 -9.56 -1.22
CA VAL A 12 -12.17 -10.01 -1.96
C VAL A 12 -12.71 -8.85 -2.78
N ALA A 13 -12.70 -7.66 -2.18
CA ALA A 13 -13.16 -6.44 -2.80
C ALA A 13 -12.20 -5.84 -3.82
N PHE A 14 -10.91 -6.16 -3.70
CA PHE A 14 -9.84 -5.45 -4.38
C PHE A 14 -10.07 -5.25 -5.90
N GLN A 15 -10.59 -6.25 -6.60
CA GLN A 15 -10.79 -6.14 -8.06
C GLN A 15 -11.72 -5.00 -8.48
N ARG A 16 -12.74 -4.66 -7.67
CA ARG A 16 -13.68 -3.54 -7.95
C ARG A 16 -13.22 -2.22 -7.33
N GLU A 17 -12.39 -2.27 -6.29
CA GLU A 17 -11.96 -1.12 -5.48
C GLU A 17 -10.51 -0.70 -5.77
N VAL A 18 -9.83 -1.33 -6.73
CA VAL A 18 -8.40 -1.10 -7.02
C VAL A 18 -8.03 0.37 -7.17
N LYS A 19 -8.91 1.17 -7.80
CA LYS A 19 -8.71 2.61 -7.97
C LYS A 19 -8.73 3.37 -6.65
N ASP A 20 -9.73 3.11 -5.81
CA ASP A 20 -9.90 3.78 -4.52
C ASP A 20 -8.78 3.37 -3.54
N VAL A 21 -8.42 2.09 -3.54
CA VAL A 21 -7.31 1.55 -2.74
C VAL A 21 -5.99 2.18 -3.18
N ALA A 22 -5.73 2.27 -4.49
CA ALA A 22 -4.51 2.88 -5.02
C ALA A 22 -4.45 4.39 -4.76
N GLU A 23 -5.56 5.11 -4.87
CA GLU A 23 -5.64 6.54 -4.56
C GLU A 23 -5.32 6.81 -3.08
N PHE A 24 -5.90 6.01 -2.17
CA PHE A 24 -5.60 6.15 -0.75
C PHE A 24 -4.14 5.79 -0.44
N LEU A 25 -3.63 4.70 -1.01
CA LEU A 25 -2.22 4.33 -0.85
C LEU A 25 -1.28 5.40 -1.43
N TYR A 26 -1.63 6.01 -2.56
CA TYR A 26 -0.86 7.11 -3.15
C TYR A 26 -0.71 8.27 -2.17
N GLN A 27 -1.81 8.70 -1.54
CA GLN A 27 -1.80 9.78 -0.53
C GLN A 27 -0.88 9.46 0.64
N VAL A 28 -0.89 8.22 1.13
CA VAL A 28 0.02 7.76 2.19
C VAL A 28 1.47 7.81 1.72
N LEU A 29 1.76 7.36 0.50
CA LEU A 29 3.11 7.27 -0.04
C LEU A 29 3.74 8.63 -0.38
N VAL A 30 2.94 9.65 -0.68
CA VAL A 30 3.42 11.02 -0.97
C VAL A 30 3.38 11.96 0.23
N ASP A 31 2.87 11.50 1.38
CA ASP A 31 2.89 12.30 2.60
C ASP A 31 4.33 12.64 3.00
N SER A 32 4.56 13.92 3.29
CA SER A 32 5.90 14.44 3.59
C SER A 32 6.52 13.81 4.84
N THR A 33 5.71 13.45 5.84
CA THR A 33 6.17 12.81 7.07
C THR A 33 6.52 11.35 6.83
N VAL A 34 5.72 10.65 6.02
CA VAL A 34 5.99 9.27 5.59
C VAL A 34 7.26 9.20 4.75
N LEU A 35 7.44 10.09 3.78
CA LEU A 35 8.65 10.13 2.94
C LEU A 35 9.90 10.49 3.75
N LYS A 36 9.80 11.47 4.65
CA LYS A 36 10.94 11.91 5.47
C LYS A 36 11.41 10.84 6.46
N ASN A 37 10.47 10.14 7.11
CA ASN A 37 10.82 9.14 8.12
C ASN A 37 11.00 7.73 7.54
N ALA A 38 10.46 7.48 6.34
CA ALA A 38 10.49 6.21 5.64
C ALA A 38 10.18 4.98 6.53
N PRO A 39 9.08 4.99 7.30
CA PRO A 39 8.75 3.85 8.14
C PRO A 39 8.47 2.61 7.25
N PRO A 40 8.88 1.40 7.68
CA PRO A 40 8.51 0.17 6.99
C PRO A 40 7.00 0.08 6.78
N LEU A 41 6.60 -0.30 5.56
CA LEU A 41 5.21 -0.40 5.14
C LEU A 41 4.87 -1.86 4.85
N LEU A 42 3.80 -2.35 5.46
CA LEU A 42 3.24 -3.66 5.19
C LEU A 42 1.87 -3.49 4.53
N ILE A 43 1.65 -4.10 3.37
CA ILE A 43 0.33 -4.25 2.77
C ILE A 43 -0.25 -5.59 3.25
N ALA A 44 -1.20 -5.53 4.19
CA ALA A 44 -1.87 -6.69 4.74
C ALA A 44 -3.11 -7.02 3.89
N CYS A 45 -2.98 -8.03 3.03
CA CYS A 45 -4.01 -8.51 2.12
C CYS A 45 -4.97 -9.42 2.90
N ASN A 46 -5.99 -8.82 3.51
CA ASN A 46 -6.91 -9.45 4.46
C ASN A 46 -8.09 -10.14 3.76
N LYS A 47 -8.80 -11.00 4.50
CA LYS A 47 -9.94 -11.82 4.09
C LYS A 47 -9.57 -13.00 3.17
N GLN A 48 -8.38 -13.56 3.36
CA GLN A 48 -7.90 -14.72 2.59
C GLN A 48 -8.65 -16.02 2.86
N ASP A 49 -9.50 -16.05 3.89
CA ASP A 49 -10.45 -17.12 4.16
C ASP A 49 -11.55 -17.25 3.10
N ILE A 50 -11.78 -16.20 2.31
CA ILE A 50 -12.81 -16.19 1.27
C ILE A 50 -12.21 -16.58 -0.07
N THR A 51 -12.76 -17.61 -0.72
CA THR A 51 -12.24 -18.21 -1.97
C THR A 51 -11.97 -17.21 -3.10
N MET A 52 -12.71 -16.11 -3.16
CA MET A 52 -12.54 -15.08 -4.20
C MET A 52 -11.44 -14.05 -3.90
N ALA A 53 -10.79 -14.13 -2.72
CA ALA A 53 -9.72 -13.24 -2.31
C ALA A 53 -8.56 -13.25 -3.30
N LYS A 54 -8.03 -12.06 -3.61
CA LYS A 54 -6.84 -11.91 -4.44
C LYS A 54 -5.60 -12.13 -3.60
N SER A 55 -4.64 -12.84 -4.19
CA SER A 55 -3.33 -13.04 -3.57
C SER A 55 -2.57 -11.73 -3.43
N ALA A 56 -1.66 -11.68 -2.45
CA ALA A 56 -0.74 -10.56 -2.25
C ALA A 56 0.02 -10.21 -3.52
N LYS A 57 0.46 -11.22 -4.28
CA LYS A 57 1.17 -11.03 -5.55
C LYS A 57 0.32 -10.31 -6.60
N LEU A 58 -0.95 -10.68 -6.75
CA LEU A 58 -1.85 -10.02 -7.70
C LEU A 58 -2.18 -8.60 -7.26
N ILE A 59 -2.41 -8.40 -5.96
CA ILE A 59 -2.67 -7.07 -5.37
C ILE A 59 -1.48 -6.15 -5.61
N GLN A 60 -0.26 -6.62 -5.33
CA GLN A 60 0.96 -5.86 -5.59
C GLN A 60 1.04 -5.44 -7.07
N GLN A 61 0.88 -6.37 -8.00
CA GLN A 61 0.97 -6.08 -9.44
C GLN A 61 -0.06 -5.04 -9.90
N GLN A 62 -1.31 -5.14 -9.42
CA GLN A 62 -2.35 -4.18 -9.78
C GLN A 62 -2.14 -2.81 -9.13
N LEU A 63 -1.68 -2.76 -7.87
CA LEU A 63 -1.33 -1.50 -7.22
C LEU A 63 -0.15 -0.83 -7.91
N GLU A 64 0.90 -1.55 -8.30
CA GLU A 64 2.03 -0.99 -9.04
C GLU A 64 1.57 -0.35 -10.35
N LYS A 65 0.69 -1.03 -11.10
CA LYS A 65 0.11 -0.50 -12.34
C LYS A 65 -0.76 0.74 -12.11
N GLU A 66 -1.62 0.73 -11.11
CA GLU A 66 -2.52 1.86 -10.84
C GLU A 66 -1.74 3.06 -10.30
N LEU A 67 -0.78 2.85 -9.40
CA LEU A 67 0.12 3.89 -8.91
C LEU A 67 0.99 4.49 -10.02
N ASN A 68 1.41 3.67 -11.00
CA ASN A 68 2.09 4.17 -12.20
C ASN A 68 1.20 5.12 -13.01
N THR A 69 -0.11 4.83 -13.09
CA THR A 69 -1.09 5.68 -13.77
C THR A 69 -1.32 6.97 -12.97
N LEU A 70 -1.58 6.86 -11.67
CA LEU A 70 -1.83 7.99 -10.78
C LEU A 70 -0.69 9.00 -10.77
N ARG A 71 0.56 8.54 -10.66
CA ARG A 71 1.71 9.45 -10.65
C ARG A 71 1.86 10.23 -11.97
N VAL A 72 1.53 9.61 -13.11
CA VAL A 72 1.59 10.27 -14.43
C VAL A 72 0.49 11.32 -14.53
N THR A 73 -0.76 10.95 -14.19
CA THR A 73 -1.91 11.85 -14.23
C THR A 73 -1.73 13.05 -13.28
N ARG A 74 -1.25 12.81 -12.05
CA ARG A 74 -0.99 13.88 -11.07
C ARG A 74 0.18 14.78 -11.46
N SER A 75 1.20 14.25 -12.15
CA SER A 75 2.33 15.06 -12.66
C SER A 75 1.96 15.92 -13.87
N ALA A 76 0.91 15.53 -14.62
CA ALA A 76 0.42 16.26 -15.78
C ALA A 76 -0.67 17.29 -15.43
N ALA A 77 -1.26 17.21 -14.23
CA ALA A 77 -2.21 18.20 -13.75
C ALA A 77 -1.50 19.56 -13.54
N PRO A 78 -2.05 20.68 -14.05
CA PRO A 78 -1.48 22.00 -13.79
C PRO A 78 -1.43 22.23 -12.28
N THR A 79 -0.27 22.64 -11.77
CA THR A 79 -0.13 23.00 -10.36
C THR A 79 -1.01 24.22 -10.09
N SER A 80 -2.22 24.03 -9.57
CA SER A 80 -3.00 25.12 -9.02
C SER A 80 -2.19 25.75 -7.89
N LEU A 81 -2.12 27.08 -7.90
CA LEU A 81 -1.34 27.93 -7.01
C LEU A 81 -1.78 27.73 -5.55
N ASP A 82 -1.24 26.73 -4.86
CA ASP A 82 -1.25 26.68 -3.40
C ASP A 82 0.18 26.87 -2.90
N GLY A 83 0.48 28.12 -2.56
CA GLY A 83 1.78 28.54 -2.06
C GLY A 83 1.93 28.17 -0.60
N SER A 84 2.47 26.99 -0.29
CA SER A 84 3.08 26.69 1.03
C SER A 84 3.87 25.38 1.08
N ALA A 85 4.74 25.10 0.11
CA ALA A 85 5.75 24.06 0.29
C ALA A 85 7.03 24.39 -0.50
N THR A 86 8.10 24.74 0.23
CA THR A 86 9.47 24.76 -0.30
C THR A 86 9.91 23.32 -0.58
N GLY A 87 9.57 22.85 -1.77
CA GLY A 87 9.86 21.50 -2.27
C GLY A 87 8.81 21.15 -3.32
N GLY A 88 9.23 20.88 -4.55
CA GLY A 88 8.30 20.48 -5.62
C GLY A 88 7.44 19.29 -5.19
N PRO A 89 6.29 19.05 -5.86
CA PRO A 89 5.37 17.97 -5.48
C PRO A 89 6.13 16.66 -5.35
N ALA A 90 5.99 16.00 -4.20
CA ALA A 90 6.64 14.74 -3.93
C ALA A 90 6.25 13.73 -5.01
N GLN A 91 7.24 13.29 -5.80
CA GLN A 91 6.99 12.41 -6.93
C GLN A 91 7.20 10.96 -6.54
N LEU A 92 6.23 10.10 -6.86
CA LEU A 92 6.28 8.69 -6.57
C LEU A 92 7.22 7.94 -7.55
N GLY A 93 8.25 7.28 -7.01
CA GLY A 93 9.20 6.46 -7.76
C GLY A 93 10.12 7.24 -8.71
N LYS A 94 10.68 6.56 -9.71
CA LYS A 94 11.67 7.13 -10.65
C LYS A 94 11.02 7.52 -11.98
N LYS A 95 11.44 8.66 -12.55
CA LYS A 95 11.03 9.08 -13.91
C LYS A 95 11.58 8.12 -14.96
N GLY A 96 10.81 7.87 -16.02
CA GLY A 96 11.25 7.08 -17.18
C GLY A 96 11.30 5.56 -16.99
N LYS A 97 10.93 5.03 -15.82
CA LYS A 97 10.75 3.59 -15.55
C LYS A 97 9.37 3.38 -14.95
N ASP A 98 8.64 2.34 -15.32
CA ASP A 98 7.38 1.96 -14.66
C ASP A 98 7.56 1.86 -13.15
N PHE A 99 6.55 2.31 -12.40
CA PHE A 99 6.58 2.24 -10.95
C PHE A 99 6.60 0.79 -10.45
N ASP A 100 7.44 0.53 -9.46
CA ASP A 100 7.44 -0.68 -8.66
C ASP A 100 7.78 -0.30 -7.21
N PHE A 101 7.33 -1.09 -6.23
CA PHE A 101 7.49 -0.72 -4.81
C PHE A 101 8.95 -0.63 -4.35
N SER A 102 9.92 -1.24 -5.07
CA SER A 102 11.34 -1.14 -4.73
C SER A 102 11.94 0.25 -4.98
N GLN A 103 11.21 1.12 -5.67
CA GLN A 103 11.63 2.50 -5.94
C GLN A 103 11.37 3.45 -4.77
N LEU A 104 10.65 3.01 -3.74
CA LEU A 104 10.32 3.81 -2.56
C LEU A 104 11.48 3.85 -1.56
N PRO A 105 11.57 4.91 -0.73
CA PRO A 105 12.61 5.02 0.29
C PRO A 105 12.39 4.07 1.48
N MET A 106 11.16 3.60 1.70
CA MET A 106 10.83 2.61 2.72
C MET A 106 10.77 1.20 2.14
N LYS A 107 11.06 0.21 2.98
CA LYS A 107 10.81 -1.20 2.66
C LYS A 107 9.30 -1.45 2.63
N VAL A 108 8.81 -1.97 1.51
CA VAL A 108 7.41 -2.40 1.37
C VAL A 108 7.36 -3.91 1.29
N GLU A 109 6.53 -4.51 2.13
CA GLU A 109 6.27 -5.96 2.16
C GLU A 109 4.77 -6.22 2.01
N PHE A 110 4.42 -7.40 1.52
CA PHE A 110 3.04 -7.86 1.39
C PHE A 110 2.87 -9.15 2.17
N VAL A 111 1.77 -9.29 2.88
CA VAL A 111 1.37 -10.53 3.55
C VAL A 111 -0.09 -10.83 3.30
N GLU A 112 -0.41 -12.10 3.21
CA GLU A 112 -1.76 -12.63 3.21
C GLU A 112 -2.19 -12.90 4.64
N CYS A 113 -3.42 -12.53 4.98
CA CYS A 113 -3.97 -12.75 6.32
C CYS A 113 -5.49 -12.89 6.30
N SER A 114 -6.04 -13.40 7.40
CA SER A 114 -7.47 -13.40 7.64
C SER A 114 -7.78 -13.12 9.10
N ALA A 115 -8.59 -12.10 9.34
CA ALA A 115 -9.10 -11.81 10.68
C ALA A 115 -10.10 -12.87 11.22
N ARG A 116 -10.61 -13.76 10.37
CA ARG A 116 -11.59 -14.81 10.74
C ARG A 116 -11.03 -16.23 10.64
N GLY A 117 -9.83 -16.37 10.07
CA GLY A 117 -9.23 -17.66 9.76
C GLY A 117 -10.10 -18.54 8.86
N ASN A 118 -9.69 -19.79 8.70
CA ASN A 118 -10.33 -20.72 7.76
C ASN A 118 -11.62 -21.38 8.28
N LYS A 119 -12.17 -20.91 9.41
CA LYS A 119 -13.36 -21.50 10.06
C LYS A 119 -14.50 -20.49 10.32
N GLY A 120 -14.47 -19.31 9.71
CA GLY A 120 -15.58 -18.35 9.81
C GLY A 120 -15.65 -17.65 11.18
N GLU A 121 -16.82 -17.59 11.81
CA GLU A 121 -16.99 -16.84 13.09
C GLU A 121 -16.35 -17.51 14.30
N GLU A 122 -16.08 -18.81 14.21
CA GLU A 122 -15.46 -19.62 15.27
C GLU A 122 -13.97 -19.88 15.01
N GLY A 123 -13.41 -19.28 13.95
CA GLY A 123 -12.01 -19.44 13.60
C GLY A 123 -11.11 -18.43 14.30
N ASP A 124 -9.95 -18.90 14.76
CA ASP A 124 -8.87 -18.01 15.15
C ASP A 124 -8.34 -17.24 13.94
N ALA A 125 -7.94 -15.99 14.14
CA ALA A 125 -7.36 -15.19 13.07
C ALA A 125 -6.04 -15.81 12.57
N ASP A 126 -5.86 -15.78 11.25
CA ASP A 126 -4.60 -16.10 10.59
C ASP A 126 -3.79 -14.81 10.38
N PHE A 127 -2.99 -14.48 11.39
CA PHE A 127 -2.09 -13.32 11.40
C PHE A 127 -0.61 -13.70 11.51
N GLU A 128 -0.23 -14.96 11.32
CA GLU A 128 1.15 -15.41 11.56
C GLU A 128 2.18 -14.57 10.77
N GLY A 129 1.90 -14.26 9.50
CA GLY A 129 2.75 -13.41 8.67
C GLY A 129 2.84 -11.96 9.17
N LEU A 130 1.72 -11.39 9.65
CA LEU A 130 1.66 -10.05 10.22
C LEU A 130 2.41 -9.98 11.56
N GLU A 131 2.21 -10.95 12.45
CA GLU A 131 2.88 -11.04 13.75
C GLU A 131 4.40 -11.21 13.57
N LYS A 132 4.83 -12.09 12.67
CA LYS A 132 6.26 -12.25 12.33
C LYS A 132 6.87 -10.96 11.77
N TRP A 133 6.11 -10.18 11.01
CA TRP A 133 6.58 -8.90 10.50
C TRP A 133 6.69 -7.87 11.63
N LEU A 134 5.65 -7.72 12.46
CA LEU A 134 5.64 -6.81 13.60
C LEU A 134 6.78 -7.11 14.58
N ALA A 135 7.05 -8.39 14.86
CA ALA A 135 8.15 -8.81 15.73
C ALA A 135 9.55 -8.39 15.22
N LYS A 136 9.72 -8.21 13.90
CA LYS A 136 10.99 -7.70 13.32
C LYS A 136 11.14 -6.19 13.46
N ILE A 137 10.03 -5.47 13.66
CA ILE A 137 10.00 -4.02 13.82
C ILE A 137 10.07 -3.62 15.31
N ALA A 138 9.57 -4.50 16.19
CA ALA A 138 9.41 -4.29 17.64
C ALA A 138 10.71 -4.01 18.40
#